data_AF-A0A4Q3VVD9-F1
#
_entry.id   AF-A0A4Q3VVD9-F1
#
_cell.length_a   1.000
_cell.length_b   1.000
_cell.length_c   1.000
_cell.angle_alpha   90.00
_cell.angle_beta   90.00
_cell.angle_gamma   90.00
#
_symmetry.space_group_name_H-M   'P 1'
#
loop_
_entity.id
_entity.type
_entity.pdbx_description
1 polymer ?
#
loop_
_entity_poly.entity_id
_entity_poly.type
_entity_poly.pdbx_seq_one_letter_code
_entity_poly.pdbx_strand_id
1 'polypeptide(L)'
;MSEAEESADGAEGASGNAIAFLNRLFSDSSETRTVALLSLEEAPPFYLLRLLALHDPDRIVRNEAQGLAVSWYGERAIELLLRVAWNDEWIVNRRDAWASLGEAGIDPVVLEECLSDSEKDDYEKVGAVLGLFDLGVEVARHLDEYLSSEEDLVSESLANSLKDRDEWPEWVAPYLLIILPPKIARNSDKRAKEAMSRLLEVATERSASLIP
;
A
#
# COMPACT_ATOMS: atom_id res chain seq x y z
N MET A 1 6.42 -23.89 48.51
CA MET A 1 6.58 -24.32 47.11
C MET A 1 5.27 -23.99 46.42
N SER A 2 4.89 -22.73 46.20
CA SER A 2 5.56 -21.55 45.62
C SER A 2 5.07 -21.36 44.19
N GLU A 3 4.00 -20.56 44.05
CA GLU A 3 3.47 -20.02 42.78
C GLU A 3 4.54 -19.26 41.95
N ALA A 4 5.75 -19.06 42.48
CA ALA A 4 6.88 -18.45 41.78
C ALA A 4 7.64 -19.39 40.81
N GLU A 5 7.43 -20.71 40.85
CA GLU A 5 8.11 -21.64 39.93
C GLU A 5 7.36 -21.83 38.60
N GLU A 6 6.05 -21.56 38.54
CA GLU A 6 5.24 -21.66 37.31
C GLU A 6 5.35 -20.41 36.41
N SER A 7 5.88 -19.31 36.96
CA SER A 7 6.09 -18.03 36.24
C SER A 7 7.43 -17.95 35.49
N ALA A 8 8.41 -18.81 35.80
CA ALA A 8 9.76 -18.72 35.23
C ALA A 8 9.88 -19.43 33.87
N ASP A 9 9.16 -20.54 33.68
CA ASP A 9 9.25 -21.39 32.48
C ASP A 9 8.59 -20.74 31.24
N GLY A 10 7.54 -19.91 31.46
CA GLY A 10 6.92 -19.12 30.40
C GLY A 10 7.77 -17.95 29.91
N ALA A 11 8.66 -17.41 30.75
CA ALA A 11 9.49 -16.24 30.43
C ALA A 11 10.72 -16.61 29.56
N GLU A 12 11.32 -17.78 29.77
CA GLU A 12 12.43 -18.26 28.93
C GLU A 12 11.98 -18.61 27.51
N GLY A 13 10.79 -19.21 27.34
CA GLY A 13 10.20 -19.50 26.03
C GLY A 13 9.85 -18.24 25.23
N ALA A 14 9.27 -17.23 25.89
CA ALA A 14 8.94 -15.95 25.27
C ALA A 14 10.20 -15.15 24.88
N SER A 15 11.22 -15.14 25.73
CA SER A 15 12.50 -14.47 25.44
C SER A 15 13.27 -15.15 24.30
N GLY A 16 13.22 -16.48 24.21
CA GLY A 16 13.84 -17.24 23.11
C GLY A 16 13.21 -16.91 21.75
N ASN A 17 11.89 -16.77 21.70
CA ASN A 17 11.17 -16.39 20.49
C ASN A 17 11.44 -14.95 20.07
N ALA A 18 11.52 -14.01 21.01
CA ALA A 18 11.83 -12.61 20.71
C ALA A 18 13.24 -12.43 20.11
N ILE A 19 14.25 -13.13 20.65
CA ILE A 19 15.63 -13.08 20.11
C ILE A 19 15.69 -13.72 18.72
N ALA A 20 15.03 -14.87 18.54
CA ALA A 20 14.96 -15.52 17.23
C ALA A 20 14.29 -14.64 16.17
N PHE A 21 13.24 -13.92 16.56
CA PHE A 21 12.56 -12.94 15.70
C PHE A 21 13.50 -11.79 15.32
N LEU A 22 14.14 -11.14 16.29
CA LEU A 22 15.08 -10.03 16.02
C LEU A 22 16.23 -10.48 15.10
N ASN A 23 16.76 -11.70 15.30
CA ASN A 23 17.81 -12.24 14.43
C ASN A 23 17.34 -12.41 12.97
N ARG A 24 16.07 -12.78 12.74
CA ARG A 24 15.51 -12.84 11.37
C ARG A 24 15.27 -11.44 10.81
N LEU A 25 14.76 -10.53 11.65
CA LEU A 25 14.46 -9.15 11.27
C LEU A 25 15.71 -8.34 10.92
N PHE A 26 16.88 -8.71 11.45
CA PHE A 26 18.18 -8.10 11.14
C PHE A 26 19.11 -9.05 10.36
N SER A 27 18.54 -10.05 9.68
CA SER A 27 19.27 -10.92 8.78
C SER A 27 19.79 -10.14 7.57
N ASP A 28 20.92 -10.57 6.99
CA ASP A 28 21.44 -10.00 5.74
C ASP A 28 20.50 -10.25 4.55
N SER A 29 19.75 -11.35 4.55
CA SER A 29 18.76 -11.68 3.50
C SER A 29 17.49 -10.85 3.68
N SER A 30 17.14 -10.08 2.64
CA SER A 30 15.89 -9.33 2.64
C SER A 30 14.67 -10.23 2.62
N GLU A 31 14.73 -11.40 1.97
CA GLU A 31 13.65 -12.39 2.03
C GLU A 31 13.39 -12.87 3.46
N THR A 32 14.46 -13.07 4.24
CA THR A 32 14.34 -13.45 5.65
C THR A 32 13.68 -12.35 6.47
N ARG A 33 14.06 -11.08 6.23
CA ARG A 33 13.45 -9.93 6.91
C ARG A 33 11.98 -9.77 6.54
N THR A 34 11.64 -9.88 5.26
CA THR A 34 10.27 -9.85 4.75
C THR A 34 9.41 -10.96 5.36
N VAL A 35 9.90 -12.21 5.37
CA VAL A 35 9.19 -13.33 6.00
C VAL A 35 9.02 -13.09 7.50
N ALA A 36 10.02 -12.51 8.18
CA ALA A 36 9.91 -12.16 9.58
C ALA A 36 8.78 -11.15 9.82
N LEU A 37 8.69 -10.10 9.00
CA LEU A 37 7.61 -9.11 9.06
C LEU A 37 6.23 -9.73 8.80
N LEU A 38 6.11 -10.55 7.74
CA LEU A 38 4.83 -11.19 7.37
C LEU A 38 4.38 -12.26 8.37
N SER A 39 5.28 -12.79 9.19
CA SER A 39 4.96 -13.81 10.20
C SER A 39 4.66 -13.22 11.58
N LEU A 40 4.50 -11.89 11.69
CA LEU A 40 4.18 -11.24 12.95
C LEU A 40 2.75 -11.58 13.40
N GLU A 41 2.64 -12.23 14.55
CA GLU A 41 1.35 -12.52 15.20
C GLU A 41 0.88 -11.40 16.12
N GLU A 42 1.80 -10.53 16.55
CA GLU A 42 1.58 -9.41 17.47
C GLU A 42 2.30 -8.14 17.02
N ALA A 43 1.86 -7.00 17.56
CA ALA A 43 2.30 -5.69 17.11
C ALA A 43 3.76 -5.51 17.49
N PRO A 44 4.69 -5.40 16.52
CA PRO A 44 6.06 -5.08 16.87
C PRO A 44 6.06 -3.63 17.38
N PRO A 45 6.94 -3.27 18.33
CA PRO A 45 7.08 -1.89 18.74
C PRO A 45 7.19 -0.93 17.55
N PHE A 46 6.39 0.14 17.55
CA PHE A 46 6.31 1.08 16.41
C PHE A 46 7.69 1.61 15.96
N TYR A 47 8.64 1.76 16.87
CA TYR A 47 10.00 2.21 16.54
C TYR A 47 10.75 1.22 15.62
N LEU A 48 10.47 -0.09 15.70
CA LEU A 48 11.07 -1.08 14.80
C LEU A 48 10.54 -0.92 13.38
N LEU A 49 9.23 -0.75 13.22
CA LEU A 49 8.62 -0.49 11.92
C LEU A 49 9.13 0.82 11.32
N ARG A 50 9.25 1.87 12.15
CA ARG A 50 9.86 3.14 11.75
C ARG A 50 11.30 2.98 11.27
N LEU A 51 12.12 2.22 11.99
CA LEU A 51 13.52 1.96 11.61
C LEU A 51 13.58 1.28 10.24
N LEU A 52 12.80 0.20 10.07
CA LEU A 52 12.79 -0.58 8.83
C LEU A 52 12.24 0.24 7.66
N ALA A 53 11.10 0.90 7.82
CA ALA A 53 10.47 1.70 6.77
C ALA A 53 11.39 2.82 6.23
N LEU A 54 12.21 3.42 7.10
CA LEU A 54 13.09 4.54 6.72
C LEU A 54 14.48 4.11 6.27
N HIS A 55 14.99 2.98 6.75
CA HIS A 55 16.42 2.67 6.66
C HIS A 55 16.76 1.27 6.19
N ASP A 56 15.78 0.38 6.02
CA ASP A 56 16.09 -0.94 5.45
C ASP A 56 16.60 -0.77 4.01
N PRO A 57 17.71 -1.42 3.61
CA PRO A 57 18.23 -1.29 2.26
C PRO A 57 17.29 -1.90 1.20
N ASP A 58 16.44 -2.85 1.59
CA ASP A 58 15.54 -3.54 0.69
C ASP A 58 14.17 -2.86 0.61
N ARG A 59 13.74 -2.57 -0.61
CA ARG A 59 12.46 -1.90 -0.90
C ARG A 59 11.26 -2.68 -0.37
N ILE A 60 11.26 -4.01 -0.53
CA ILE A 60 10.13 -4.84 -0.10
C ILE A 60 9.99 -4.75 1.41
N VAL A 61 11.10 -4.88 2.14
CA VAL A 61 11.10 -4.76 3.61
C VAL A 61 10.60 -3.38 4.05
N ARG A 62 11.02 -2.30 3.40
CA ARG A 62 10.51 -0.95 3.71
C ARG A 62 9.01 -0.83 3.47
N ASN A 63 8.49 -1.42 2.40
CA ASN A 63 7.06 -1.36 2.06
C ASN A 63 6.22 -2.19 3.04
N GLU A 64 6.66 -3.41 3.36
CA GLU A 64 6.00 -4.25 4.37
C GLU A 64 5.98 -3.56 5.74
N ALA A 65 7.08 -2.90 6.12
CA ALA A 65 7.13 -2.15 7.37
C ALA A 65 6.14 -0.98 7.40
N GLN A 66 5.92 -0.30 6.27
CA GLN A 66 4.91 0.76 6.14
C GLN A 66 3.49 0.19 6.21
N GLY A 67 3.18 -0.87 5.46
CA GLY A 67 1.87 -1.52 5.47
C GLY A 67 1.52 -2.06 6.87
N LEU A 68 2.47 -2.69 7.55
CA LEU A 68 2.29 -3.11 8.94
C LEU A 68 2.10 -1.91 9.89
N ALA A 69 2.79 -0.79 9.65
CA ALA A 69 2.57 0.40 10.46
C ALA A 69 1.12 0.89 10.31
N VAL A 70 0.59 0.95 9.09
CA VAL A 70 -0.80 1.32 8.83
C VAL A 70 -1.77 0.34 9.47
N SER A 71 -1.61 -0.96 9.20
CA SER A 71 -2.51 -2.01 9.68
C SER A 71 -2.62 -2.07 11.21
N TRP A 72 -1.51 -1.89 11.92
CA TRP A 72 -1.46 -2.06 13.37
C TRP A 72 -1.67 -0.74 14.14
N TYR A 73 -1.37 0.39 13.53
CA TYR A 73 -1.32 1.68 14.21
C TYR A 73 -2.19 2.78 13.58
N GLY A 74 -2.80 2.53 12.42
CA GLY A 74 -3.71 3.45 11.73
C GLY A 74 -3.10 4.85 11.57
N GLU A 75 -3.84 5.86 12.01
CA GLU A 75 -3.43 7.28 11.95
C GLU A 75 -2.06 7.56 12.59
N ARG A 76 -1.62 6.77 13.57
CA ARG A 76 -0.29 6.95 14.18
C ARG A 76 0.85 6.67 13.20
N ALA A 77 0.59 5.90 12.12
CA ALA A 77 1.54 5.68 11.05
C ALA A 77 1.72 6.91 10.14
N ILE A 78 0.79 7.89 10.16
CA ILE A 78 0.85 9.06 9.28
C ILE A 78 2.18 9.81 9.42
N GLU A 79 2.65 10.10 10.64
CA GLU A 79 3.92 10.83 10.82
C GLU A 79 5.11 10.07 10.20
N LEU A 80 5.11 8.73 10.27
CA LEU A 80 6.12 7.90 9.63
C LEU A 80 6.03 8.01 8.11
N LEU A 81 4.83 7.85 7.55
CA LEU A 81 4.60 7.88 6.12
C LEU A 81 4.92 9.25 5.52
N LEU A 82 4.58 10.36 6.21
CA LEU A 82 5.02 11.70 5.82
C LEU A 82 6.55 11.80 5.80
N ARG A 83 7.26 11.19 6.76
CA ARG A 83 8.74 11.18 6.70
C ARG A 83 9.27 10.39 5.51
N VAL A 84 8.62 9.30 5.11
CA VAL A 84 9.02 8.50 3.94
C VAL A 84 8.70 9.24 2.64
N ALA A 85 7.50 9.81 2.52
CA ALA A 85 7.00 10.49 1.34
C ALA A 85 7.80 11.77 0.99
N TRP A 86 8.43 12.41 1.97
CA TRP A 86 9.33 13.56 1.77
C TRP A 86 10.82 13.19 1.83
N ASN A 87 11.18 11.91 1.89
CA ASN A 87 12.58 11.49 1.86
C ASN A 87 13.05 11.28 0.40
N ASP A 88 14.05 12.06 0.00
CA ASP A 88 14.56 12.10 -1.38
C ASP A 88 15.27 10.82 -1.84
N GLU A 89 15.61 9.93 -0.91
CA GLU A 89 16.56 8.84 -1.17
C GLU A 89 15.96 7.69 -2.03
N TRP A 90 14.63 7.51 -2.01
CA TRP A 90 13.98 6.33 -2.63
C TRP A 90 12.65 6.65 -3.33
N ILE A 91 12.69 6.93 -4.64
CA ILE A 91 11.50 7.33 -5.45
C ILE A 91 10.31 6.37 -5.28
N VAL A 92 10.53 5.05 -5.47
CA VAL A 92 9.43 4.05 -5.39
C VAL A 92 8.82 4.00 -3.99
N ASN A 93 9.62 4.25 -2.95
CA ASN A 93 9.12 4.34 -1.58
C ASN A 93 8.26 5.58 -1.35
N ARG A 94 8.51 6.69 -2.05
CA ARG A 94 7.68 7.89 -1.94
C ARG A 94 6.28 7.64 -2.51
N ARG A 95 6.18 7.02 -3.70
CA ARG A 95 4.89 6.59 -4.26
C ARG A 95 4.09 5.74 -3.26
N ASP A 96 4.73 4.72 -2.72
CA ASP A 96 4.08 3.77 -1.81
C ASP A 96 3.65 4.46 -0.51
N ALA A 97 4.49 5.35 0.03
CA ALA A 97 4.13 6.16 1.18
C ALA A 97 2.92 7.06 0.89
N TRP A 98 2.86 7.73 -0.26
CA TRP A 98 1.71 8.55 -0.66
C TRP A 98 0.42 7.73 -0.78
N ALA A 99 0.50 6.52 -1.32
CA ALA A 99 -0.66 5.62 -1.37
C ALA A 99 -1.09 5.18 0.04
N SER A 100 -0.15 4.70 0.85
CA SER A 100 -0.41 4.26 2.24
C SER A 100 -0.90 5.37 3.15
N LEU A 101 -0.62 6.64 2.84
CA LEU A 101 -1.20 7.78 3.57
C LEU A 101 -2.73 7.84 3.42
N GLY A 102 -3.26 7.50 2.24
CA GLY A 102 -4.70 7.39 2.01
C GLY A 102 -5.32 6.26 2.83
N GLU A 103 -4.69 5.08 2.82
CA GLU A 103 -5.10 3.94 3.64
C GLU A 103 -5.07 4.26 5.15
N ALA A 104 -4.08 5.05 5.60
CA ALA A 104 -3.96 5.49 6.98
C ALA A 104 -4.96 6.60 7.38
N GLY A 105 -5.77 7.11 6.44
CA GLY A 105 -6.78 8.13 6.71
C GLY A 105 -6.25 9.56 6.81
N ILE A 106 -5.20 9.91 6.04
CA ILE A 106 -4.72 11.30 6.03
C ILE A 106 -5.80 12.28 5.53
N ASP A 107 -5.66 13.56 5.91
CA ASP A 107 -6.42 14.65 5.31
C ASP A 107 -6.18 14.70 3.78
N PRO A 108 -7.23 14.62 2.94
CA PRO A 108 -7.11 14.70 1.48
C PRO A 108 -6.31 15.90 0.97
N VAL A 109 -6.35 17.03 1.68
CA VAL A 109 -5.64 18.26 1.29
C VAL A 109 -4.14 18.00 1.13
N VAL A 110 -3.55 17.14 1.96
CA VAL A 110 -2.12 16.81 1.89
C VAL A 110 -1.78 16.05 0.61
N LEU A 111 -2.69 15.19 0.14
CA LEU A 111 -2.52 14.48 -1.12
C LEU A 111 -2.76 15.40 -2.32
N GLU A 112 -3.73 16.32 -2.22
CA GLU A 112 -3.97 17.36 -3.24
C GLU A 112 -2.78 18.33 -3.38
N GLU A 113 -2.10 18.64 -2.28
CA GLU A 113 -0.85 19.40 -2.29
C GLU A 113 0.23 18.66 -3.08
N CYS A 114 0.40 17.35 -2.88
CA CYS A 114 1.33 16.54 -3.68
C CYS A 114 1.01 16.58 -5.18
N LEU A 115 -0.27 16.56 -5.56
CA LEU A 115 -0.68 16.64 -6.98
C LEU A 115 -0.39 18.00 -7.61
N SER A 116 -0.49 19.07 -6.81
CA SER A 116 -0.31 20.45 -7.26
C SER A 116 1.16 20.90 -7.25
N ASP A 117 2.02 20.17 -6.55
CA ASP A 117 3.44 20.47 -6.43
C ASP A 117 4.21 20.11 -7.72
N SER A 118 4.90 21.10 -8.28
CA SER A 118 5.72 20.95 -9.49
C SER A 118 7.04 20.22 -9.24
N GLU A 119 7.49 20.14 -7.99
CA GLU A 119 8.71 19.41 -7.61
C GLU A 119 8.46 17.90 -7.48
N LYS A 120 7.20 17.48 -7.39
CA LYS A 120 6.78 16.08 -7.31
C LYS A 120 6.76 15.41 -8.67
N ASP A 121 7.43 14.26 -8.75
CA ASP A 121 7.43 13.43 -9.94
C ASP A 121 6.09 12.70 -10.16
N ASP A 122 5.88 12.18 -11.36
CA ASP A 122 4.62 11.52 -11.72
C ASP A 122 4.38 10.22 -10.93
N TYR A 123 5.43 9.56 -10.40
CA TYR A 123 5.24 8.40 -9.53
C TYR A 123 4.68 8.82 -8.18
N GLU A 124 5.21 9.87 -7.57
CA GLU A 124 4.66 10.43 -6.33
C GLU A 124 3.21 10.85 -6.51
N LYS A 125 2.90 11.51 -7.63
CA LYS A 125 1.53 11.90 -7.95
C LYS A 125 0.61 10.72 -8.19
N VAL A 126 1.07 9.65 -8.84
CA VAL A 126 0.32 8.37 -8.91
C VAL A 126 0.03 7.84 -7.51
N GLY A 127 1.00 7.89 -6.60
CA GLY A 127 0.80 7.52 -5.19
C GLY A 127 -0.28 8.37 -4.52
N ALA A 128 -0.26 9.69 -4.72
CA ALA A 128 -1.27 10.60 -4.16
C ALA A 128 -2.67 10.36 -4.75
N VAL A 129 -2.77 10.09 -6.06
CA VAL A 129 -4.04 9.68 -6.71
C VAL A 129 -4.57 8.40 -6.09
N LEU A 130 -3.70 7.42 -5.87
CA LEU A 130 -4.05 6.16 -5.22
C LEU A 130 -4.53 6.39 -3.78
N GLY A 131 -3.86 7.26 -3.01
CA GLY A 131 -4.27 7.59 -1.65
C GLY A 131 -5.63 8.31 -1.60
N LEU A 132 -5.86 9.28 -2.49
CA LEU A 132 -7.15 9.99 -2.59
C LEU A 132 -8.28 9.04 -2.96
N PHE A 133 -8.00 8.09 -3.86
CA PHE A 133 -8.95 7.03 -4.19
C PHE A 133 -9.31 6.21 -2.95
N ASP A 134 -8.35 5.83 -2.10
CA ASP A 134 -8.61 5.04 -0.89
C ASP A 134 -9.44 5.82 0.14
N LEU A 135 -9.30 7.15 0.16
CA LEU A 135 -10.16 8.05 0.92
C LEU A 135 -11.57 8.24 0.30
N GLY A 136 -11.83 7.65 -0.87
CA GLY A 136 -13.09 7.80 -1.61
C GLY A 136 -13.24 9.14 -2.33
N VAL A 137 -12.18 9.95 -2.40
CA VAL A 137 -12.19 11.25 -3.09
C VAL A 137 -12.21 11.03 -4.60
N GLU A 138 -13.06 11.80 -5.30
CA GLU A 138 -13.21 11.69 -6.75
C GLU A 138 -11.95 12.18 -7.47
N VAL A 139 -11.19 11.23 -8.02
CA VAL A 139 -9.93 11.48 -8.76
C VAL A 139 -10.01 11.16 -10.24
N ALA A 140 -11.22 11.09 -10.79
CA ALA A 140 -11.51 10.74 -12.19
C ALA A 140 -10.61 11.46 -13.21
N ARG A 141 -10.43 12.78 -13.07
CA ARG A 141 -9.58 13.57 -13.98
C ARG A 141 -8.12 13.12 -13.94
N HIS A 142 -7.58 12.88 -12.74
CA HIS A 142 -6.20 12.45 -12.57
C HIS A 142 -6.00 11.00 -13.03
N LEU A 143 -6.99 10.14 -12.81
CA LEU A 143 -6.98 8.77 -13.33
C LEU A 143 -6.91 8.76 -14.86
N ASP A 144 -7.70 9.58 -15.54
CA ASP A 144 -7.66 9.71 -17.00
C ASP A 144 -6.29 10.23 -17.48
N GLU A 145 -5.76 11.25 -16.82
CA GLU A 145 -4.45 11.83 -17.11
C GLU A 145 -3.32 10.80 -17.00
N TYR A 146 -3.19 10.12 -15.86
CA TYR A 146 -2.09 9.19 -15.62
C TYR A 146 -2.27 7.84 -16.32
N LEU A 147 -3.50 7.35 -16.48
CA LEU A 147 -3.74 6.15 -17.29
C LEU A 147 -3.52 6.43 -18.77
N SER A 148 -3.74 7.66 -19.25
CA SER A 148 -3.46 8.05 -20.63
C SER A 148 -2.02 8.50 -20.88
N SER A 149 -1.19 8.57 -19.84
CA SER A 149 0.23 8.92 -19.97
C SER A 149 0.93 8.04 -21.00
N GLU A 150 1.78 8.69 -21.82
CA GLU A 150 2.69 8.01 -22.75
C GLU A 150 3.85 7.32 -22.02
N GLU A 151 4.08 7.66 -20.74
CA GLU A 151 5.01 6.94 -19.89
C GLU A 151 4.41 5.60 -19.47
N ASP A 152 4.86 4.53 -20.15
CA ASP A 152 4.41 3.16 -19.90
C ASP A 152 4.46 2.81 -18.42
N LEU A 153 5.54 3.17 -17.71
CA LEU A 153 5.72 2.84 -16.30
C LEU A 153 4.71 3.54 -15.36
N VAL A 154 4.36 4.80 -15.61
CA VAL A 154 3.37 5.55 -14.81
C VAL A 154 1.99 4.93 -14.98
N SER A 155 1.61 4.68 -16.24
CA SER A 155 0.31 4.10 -16.55
C SER A 155 0.16 2.64 -16.12
N GLU A 156 1.22 1.82 -16.27
CA GLU A 156 1.25 0.44 -15.78
C GLU A 156 1.24 0.39 -14.26
N SER A 157 2.00 1.26 -13.58
CA SER A 157 2.03 1.35 -12.12
C SER A 157 0.64 1.63 -11.56
N LEU A 158 -0.06 2.64 -12.10
CA LEU A 158 -1.42 2.98 -11.70
C LEU A 158 -2.39 1.82 -12.00
N ALA A 159 -2.34 1.25 -13.21
CA ALA A 159 -3.22 0.15 -13.59
C ALA A 159 -3.03 -1.10 -12.73
N ASN A 160 -1.78 -1.46 -12.39
CA ASN A 160 -1.48 -2.60 -11.52
C ASN A 160 -1.95 -2.35 -10.09
N SER A 161 -1.74 -1.15 -9.55
CA SER A 161 -2.17 -0.82 -8.18
C SER A 161 -3.69 -0.84 -8.05
N LEU A 162 -4.40 -0.35 -9.08
CA LEU A 162 -5.86 -0.40 -9.13
C LEU A 162 -6.39 -1.83 -9.28
N LYS A 163 -5.70 -2.69 -10.05
CA LYS A 163 -6.08 -4.11 -10.24
C LYS A 163 -6.09 -4.90 -8.93
N ASP A 164 -5.19 -4.58 -8.00
CA ASP A 164 -5.02 -5.31 -6.74
C ASP A 164 -6.00 -4.84 -5.64
N ARG A 165 -6.91 -3.89 -5.95
CA ARG A 165 -7.95 -3.42 -5.02
C ARG A 165 -9.24 -4.24 -5.15
N ASP A 166 -9.71 -4.72 -3.99
CA ASP A 166 -10.93 -5.53 -3.90
C ASP A 166 -12.22 -4.67 -3.92
N GLU A 167 -12.13 -3.40 -3.51
CA GLU A 167 -13.26 -2.48 -3.42
C GLU A 167 -13.06 -1.23 -4.27
N TRP A 168 -14.12 -0.79 -4.93
CA TRP A 168 -14.13 0.38 -5.82
C TRP A 168 -15.21 1.36 -5.37
N PRO A 169 -14.86 2.64 -5.15
CA PRO A 169 -15.86 3.69 -4.95
C PRO A 169 -16.89 3.71 -6.09
N GLU A 170 -18.15 4.03 -5.77
CA GLU A 170 -19.25 3.91 -6.73
C GLU A 170 -19.05 4.74 -8.01
N TRP A 171 -18.35 5.87 -7.87
CA TRP A 171 -18.04 6.77 -8.98
C TRP A 171 -17.03 6.19 -9.97
N VAL A 172 -16.33 5.09 -9.64
CA VAL A 172 -15.27 4.52 -10.47
C VAL A 172 -15.80 3.58 -11.56
N ALA A 173 -16.98 2.98 -11.36
CA ALA A 173 -17.56 2.00 -12.29
C ALA A 173 -17.66 2.50 -13.76
N PRO A 174 -18.04 3.76 -14.05
CA PRO A 174 -18.04 4.29 -15.41
C PRO A 174 -16.64 4.41 -16.04
N TYR A 175 -15.61 4.70 -15.24
CA TYR A 175 -14.23 4.90 -15.70
C TYR A 175 -13.52 3.56 -15.96
N LEU A 176 -13.82 2.55 -15.14
CA LEU A 176 -13.32 1.17 -15.27
C LEU A 176 -13.68 0.52 -16.61
N LEU A 177 -14.79 0.92 -17.22
CA LEU A 177 -15.26 0.36 -18.50
C LEU A 177 -14.66 1.03 -19.73
N ILE A 178 -14.12 2.24 -19.59
CA ILE A 178 -13.68 3.08 -20.72
C ILE A 178 -12.15 3.09 -20.82
N ILE A 179 -11.45 3.25 -19.69
CA ILE A 179 -10.02 3.60 -19.68
C ILE A 179 -9.13 2.38 -19.38
N LEU A 180 -9.54 1.53 -18.44
CA LEU A 180 -8.76 0.39 -17.99
C LEU A 180 -8.73 -0.81 -18.97
N PRO A 181 -9.77 -1.13 -19.77
CA PRO A 181 -9.76 -2.32 -20.63
C PRO A 181 -8.66 -2.35 -21.70
N PRO A 182 -8.36 -1.25 -22.42
CA PRO A 182 -7.31 -1.27 -23.44
C PRO A 182 -5.89 -1.46 -22.87
N LYS A 183 -5.58 -0.92 -21.69
CA LYS A 183 -4.24 -1.02 -21.06
C LYS A 183 -4.07 -2.28 -20.21
N ILE A 184 -5.09 -2.69 -19.44
CA ILE A 184 -5.08 -3.98 -18.73
C ILE A 184 -5.05 -5.15 -19.73
N ALA A 185 -5.78 -5.09 -20.85
CA ALA A 185 -5.77 -6.16 -21.85
C ALA A 185 -4.46 -6.28 -22.64
N ARG A 186 -3.65 -5.20 -22.74
CA ARG A 186 -2.27 -5.28 -23.27
C ARG A 186 -1.35 -6.06 -22.34
N ASN A 187 -1.62 -6.04 -21.04
CA ASN A 187 -0.89 -6.83 -20.05
C ASN A 187 -1.45 -8.28 -20.06
N SER A 188 -0.74 -9.20 -20.72
CA SER A 188 -1.21 -10.57 -21.01
C SER A 188 -1.38 -11.50 -19.80
N ASP A 189 -1.32 -10.95 -18.58
CA ASP A 189 -1.47 -11.67 -17.32
C ASP A 189 -2.90 -12.23 -17.15
N LYS A 190 -2.99 -13.49 -16.73
CA LYS A 190 -4.25 -14.18 -16.41
C LYS A 190 -5.04 -13.42 -15.33
N ARG A 191 -4.36 -12.86 -14.33
CA ARG A 191 -5.01 -12.09 -13.26
C ARG A 191 -5.63 -10.80 -13.76
N ALA A 192 -5.03 -10.16 -14.76
CA ALA A 192 -5.55 -8.95 -15.39
C ALA A 192 -6.87 -9.23 -16.13
N LYS A 193 -6.98 -10.40 -16.77
CA LYS A 193 -8.24 -10.87 -17.39
C LYS A 193 -9.31 -11.24 -16.38
N GLU A 194 -8.94 -11.82 -15.24
CA GLU A 194 -9.86 -12.13 -14.14
C GLU A 194 -10.40 -10.86 -13.48
N ALA A 195 -9.53 -9.87 -13.20
CA ALA A 195 -9.95 -8.56 -12.70
C ALA A 195 -10.88 -7.85 -13.70
N MET A 196 -10.57 -7.89 -15.01
CA MET A 196 -11.45 -7.35 -16.06
C MET A 196 -12.82 -8.04 -16.09
N SER A 197 -12.86 -9.36 -15.90
CA SER A 197 -14.11 -10.12 -15.90
C SER A 197 -14.97 -9.75 -14.68
N ARG A 198 -14.36 -9.60 -13.50
CA ARG A 198 -15.05 -9.12 -12.28
C ARG A 198 -15.56 -7.68 -12.44
N LEU A 199 -14.76 -6.80 -13.03
CA LEU A 199 -15.15 -5.41 -13.32
C LEU A 199 -16.35 -5.35 -14.27
N LEU A 200 -16.36 -6.19 -15.30
CA LEU A 200 -17.48 -6.32 -16.22
C LEU A 200 -18.72 -6.90 -15.52
N GLU A 201 -18.58 -7.92 -14.67
CA GLU A 201 -19.70 -8.47 -13.88
C GLU A 201 -20.34 -7.41 -12.98
N VAL A 202 -19.54 -6.69 -12.18
CA VAL A 202 -20.02 -5.63 -11.28
C VAL A 202 -20.72 -4.50 -12.06
N ALA A 203 -20.15 -4.09 -13.19
CA ALA A 203 -20.76 -3.10 -14.07
C ALA A 203 -22.09 -3.58 -14.68
N THR A 204 -22.19 -4.86 -15.02
CA THR A 204 -23.38 -5.46 -15.62
C THR A 204 -24.50 -5.62 -14.59
N GLU A 205 -24.17 -6.06 -13.37
CA GLU A 205 -25.13 -6.17 -12.26
C GLU A 205 -25.68 -4.80 -11.85
N ARG A 206 -24.83 -3.77 -11.80
CA ARG A 206 -25.25 -2.40 -11.44
C ARG A 206 -26.03 -1.71 -12.55
N SER A 207 -25.67 -1.91 -13.83
CA SER A 207 -26.47 -1.39 -14.95
C SER A 207 -27.84 -2.05 -15.05
N ALA A 208 -27.97 -3.34 -14.69
CA ALA A 208 -29.26 -4.02 -14.56
C ALA A 208 -30.12 -3.46 -13.40
N SER A 209 -29.52 -2.94 -12.34
CA SER A 209 -30.23 -2.32 -11.22
C SER A 209 -30.70 -0.87 -11.47
N LEU A 210 -30.19 -0.22 -12.53
CA LEU A 210 -30.49 1.17 -12.89
C LEU A 210 -31.51 1.31 -14.04
N ILE A 211 -31.98 0.19 -14.59
CA ILE A 211 -33.08 0.17 -15.56
C ILE A 211 -34.37 -0.21 -14.80
N PRO A 212 -35.34 0.70 -14.61
CA PRO A 212 -36.62 0.38 -13.99
C PRO A 212 -37.51 -0.52 -14.87
#